data_AF-X1GI92-F1
#
_entry.id   AF-X1GI92-F1
#
_cell.length_a   1.000
_cell.length_b   1.000
_cell.length_c   1.000
_cell.angle_alpha   90.00
_cell.angle_beta   90.00
_cell.angle_gamma   90.00
#
_symmetry.space_group_name_H-M   'P 1'
#
loop_
_entity.id
_entity.type
_entity.pdbx_description
1 polymer ?
#
loop_
_entity_poly.entity_id
_entity_poly.type
_entity_poly.pdbx_seq_one_letter_code
_entity_poly.pdbx_strand_id
1 'polypeptide(L)' 'FDGEEVTISGIALKAKMDYRTVEGAIKGLEKKGIIKITENTVILQ' A
#
# COMPACT_ATOMS: atom_id res chain seq x y z
N PHE A 1 8.40 -1.25 -8.00
CA PHE A 1 8.00 0.17 -8.16
C PHE A 1 9.24 0.89 -8.65
N ASP A 2 9.26 1.28 -9.91
CA ASP A 2 10.45 1.74 -10.64
C ASP A 2 10.80 3.20 -10.32
N GLY A 3 11.02 3.52 -9.04
CA GLY A 3 11.28 4.89 -8.59
C GLY A 3 10.05 5.81 -8.53
N GLU A 4 8.84 5.29 -8.77
CA GLU A 4 7.57 6.00 -8.59
C GLU A 4 7.14 6.05 -7.11
N GLU A 5 6.53 7.16 -6.71
CA GLU A 5 5.95 7.35 -5.38
C GLU A 5 4.88 6.27 -5.09
N VAL A 6 5.10 5.46 -4.05
CA VAL A 6 4.16 4.39 -3.69
C VAL A 6 2.98 4.98 -2.93
N THR A 7 1.92 5.30 -3.67
CA THR A 7 0.64 5.74 -3.12
C THR A 7 -0.39 4.62 -3.13
N ILE A 8 -1.35 4.66 -2.21
CA ILE A 8 -2.50 3.72 -2.19
C ILE A 8 -3.25 3.76 -3.52
N SER A 9 -3.41 4.96 -4.10
CA SER A 9 -4.01 5.15 -5.43
C SER A 9 -3.22 4.47 -6.54
N GLY A 10 -1.89 4.56 -6.52
CA GLY A 10 -1.02 3.87 -7.47
C GLY A 10 -1.10 2.34 -7.34
N ILE A 11 -1.16 1.83 -6.11
CA ILE A 11 -1.37 0.40 -5.84
C ILE A 11 -2.73 -0.05 -6.37
N ALA A 12 -3.80 0.70 -6.08
CA ALA A 12 -5.15 0.41 -6.55
C ALA A 12 -5.24 0.38 -8.08
N LEU A 13 -4.63 1.36 -8.74
CA LEU A 13 -4.56 1.44 -10.19
C LEU A 13 -3.84 0.23 -10.81
N LYS A 14 -2.64 -0.11 -10.30
CA LYS A 14 -1.86 -1.25 -10.81
C LYS A 14 -2.54 -2.59 -10.53
N ALA A 15 -3.18 -2.73 -9.37
CA ALA A 15 -3.92 -3.93 -8.99
C ALA A 15 -5.28 -4.03 -9.69
N LYS A 16 -5.76 -2.98 -10.39
CA LYS A 16 -7.11 -2.86 -10.94
C LYS A 16 -8.20 -3.10 -9.88
N MET A 17 -7.97 -2.57 -8.68
CA MET A 17 -8.85 -2.73 -7.53
C MET A 17 -9.41 -1.38 -7.08
N ASP A 18 -10.55 -1.40 -6.40
CA ASP A 18 -11.13 -0.22 -5.78
C ASP A 18 -10.23 0.33 -4.66
N TYR A 19 -10.10 1.66 -4.61
CA TYR A 19 -9.27 2.35 -3.62
C TYR A 19 -9.60 1.95 -2.18
N ARG A 20 -10.89 1.87 -1.81
CA ARG A 20 -11.30 1.55 -0.42
C ARG A 20 -10.94 0.13 -0.04
N THR A 21 -10.97 -0.78 -1.01
CA THR A 21 -10.55 -2.18 -0.81
C THR A 21 -9.06 -2.24 -0.51
N VAL A 22 -8.25 -1.54 -1.31
CA VAL A 22 -6.79 -1.50 -1.12
C VAL A 22 -6.41 -0.77 0.17
N GLU A 23 -7.06 0.36 0.47
CA GLU A 23 -6.85 1.09 1.71
C GLU A 23 -7.17 0.23 2.94
N GLY A 24 -8.28 -0.51 2.91
CA GLY A 24 -8.65 -1.43 3.98
C GLY A 24 -7.64 -2.55 4.18
N ALA A 25 -7.15 -3.14 3.08
CA ALA A 25 -6.13 -4.18 3.11
C ALA A 25 -4.81 -3.66 3.70
N ILE A 26 -4.33 -2.51 3.21
CA ILE A 26 -3.08 -1.89 3.68
C ILE A 26 -3.16 -1.55 5.17
N LYS A 27 -4.23 -0.88 5.62
CA LYS A 27 -4.43 -0.59 7.05
C LYS A 27 -4.51 -1.85 7.89
N GLY A 28 -5.10 -2.93 7.34
CA GLY A 28 -5.17 -4.23 8.01
C GLY A 28 -3.79 -4.87 8.18
N LEU A 29 -2.93 -4.79 7.16
CA LEU A 29 -1.56 -5.31 7.20
C LEU A 29 -0.66 -4.48 8.13
N GLU A 30 -0.81 -3.16 8.12
CA GLU A 30 -0.07 -2.24 8.99
C GLU A 30 -0.43 -2.46 10.46
N LYS A 31 -1.73 -2.58 10.79
CA LYS A 31 -2.19 -2.92 12.15
C LYS A 31 -1.66 -4.25 12.65
N LYS A 32 -1.39 -5.19 11.76
CA LYS A 32 -0.81 -6.51 12.09
C LYS A 32 0.71 -6.47 12.20
N GLY A 33 1.35 -5.32 11.92
CA GLY A 33 2.80 -5.19 11.91
C GLY A 33 3.48 -5.98 10.80
N ILE A 34 2.74 -6.34 9.73
CA ILE A 34 3.28 -7.09 8.58
C ILE A 34 3.99 -6.14 7.63
N ILE A 35 3.42 -4.94 7.47
CA ILE A 35 3.98 -3.90 6.63
C ILE A 35 4.08 -2.60 7.42
N LYS A 36 5.03 -1.75 7.03
CA LYS A 36 5.08 -0.36 7.45
C LYS A 36 5.19 0.54 6.23
N ILE A 37 4.32 1.52 6.10
CA ILE A 37 4.42 2.53 5.04
C ILE A 37 5.18 3.73 5.60
N THR A 38 6.30 4.06 4.99
CA THR A 38 7.10 5.25 5.34
C THR A 38 7.30 6.07 4.08
N GLU A 39 6.75 7.29 4.08
CA GLU A 39 6.76 8.23 2.95
C GLU A 39 6.36 7.55 1.64
N ASN A 40 7.33 7.01 0.90
CA ASN A 40 7.14 6.42 -0.42
C ASN A 40 7.48 4.93 -0.49
N THR A 41 7.70 4.27 0.66
CA THR A 41 8.20 2.89 0.72
C THR A 41 7.31 2.02 1.59
N VAL A 42 7.00 0.82 1.11
CA VAL A 42 6.38 -0.25 1.91
C VAL A 42 7.48 -1.19 2.38
N ILE A 43 7.70 -1.25 3.68
CA ILE A 43 8.67 -2.15 4.33
C ILE A 43 7.92 -3.40 4.77
N LEU A 44 8.38 -4.58 4.36
CA LEU A 44 7.92 -5.86 4.88
C LEU A 44 8.68 -6.14 6.19
N GLN A 45 7.96 -6.48 7.26
CA GLN A 45 8.55 -6.82 8.56
C GLN A 45 8.66 -8.33 8.77
#